data_AF-A0AAV9HCZ9-F1
#
_entry.id   AF-A0AAV9HCZ9-F1
#
_cell.length_a   1.000
_cell.length_b   1.000
_cell.length_c   1.000
_cell.angle_alpha   90.00
_cell.angle_beta   90.00
_cell.angle_gamma   90.00
#
_symmetry.space_group_name_H-M   'P 1'
#
loop_
_entity.id
_entity.type
_entity.pdbx_description
1 polymer ?
#
loop_
_entity_poly.entity_id
_entity_poly.type
_entity_poly.pdbx_seq_one_letter_code
_entity_poly.pdbx_strand_id
1 'polypeptide(L)'
;MRSRVLPIRRAGARSTTQRNFAQSTATRASLRARPQLPFLTVPITSRSGRVRFLTTERKAQLKYEILTGIKYTGYIWIAGACVIAIWGAVSIERGERKFPTSDEWSFITRFDYRGIYYSRYSPTQGKTVDWIQVAHWAEACVKRLHDPEIDGAGLKDAPSDCPPGTKDITAKSENWRRGYYNAMMQYAKASEHMEGWLLDKTRNRIFPPGTMIGPSNPYPKPLPPGFTGAPREEDCELRHENPDDIYLRILHTVGFTNRQKIEARIAYANWLEYKGISGPAAIIYEDALNMAAEELKDLPVHPLDKKTMTLNESAGLPSENLLNSLTAYGTFRARQGDLAQALPTLVSVLKARKSLPPPSDDLPSLSGNLRKKEAKDGWIRSIGSLVRSIFTPPAYPPPPPDGSSPPVRDPPELCQEAALSLHIGEIMYATNPSAREEGLGWTREAVDIAEEQLHKIHPTAREERPAREACRECLATGLGNWSKMVARLAKEEEARKAAAEEQLKNKPSGWFGGLWGEGENGRPEEGHTNRWVAEEMVIEERQRRVKDLVEDLKPPSRGPLSFFKA
;
A
#
# COMPACT_ATOMS: atom_id res chain seq x y z
N MET A 1 -19.74 -48.63 15.68
CA MET A 1 -20.74 -48.09 16.63
C MET A 1 -21.59 -47.04 15.92
N ARG A 2 -22.87 -46.97 16.29
CA ARG A 2 -24.02 -46.50 15.50
C ARG A 2 -23.99 -45.01 15.14
N SER A 3 -24.20 -44.71 13.86
CA SER A 3 -24.67 -43.43 13.33
C SER A 3 -26.14 -43.21 13.70
N ARG A 4 -26.47 -42.08 14.36
CA ARG A 4 -27.85 -41.65 14.59
C ARG A 4 -28.21 -40.52 13.61
N VAL A 5 -28.92 -40.90 12.55
CA VAL A 5 -29.67 -40.00 11.67
C VAL A 5 -31.05 -39.80 12.31
N LEU A 6 -31.43 -38.55 12.57
CA LEU A 6 -32.77 -38.19 13.05
C LEU A 6 -33.73 -38.04 11.84
N PRO A 7 -34.94 -38.64 11.88
CA PRO A 7 -35.86 -38.62 10.75
C PRO A 7 -36.72 -37.36 10.71
N ILE A 8 -36.82 -36.76 9.52
CA ILE A 8 -37.76 -35.71 9.16
C ILE A 8 -39.17 -36.34 9.12
N ARG A 9 -40.02 -35.99 10.09
CA ARG A 9 -41.46 -36.32 10.08
C ARG A 9 -42.19 -35.43 9.07
N ARG A 10 -42.73 -36.05 8.02
CA ARG A 10 -43.80 -35.48 7.19
C ARG A 10 -45.05 -35.27 8.05
N ALA A 11 -45.48 -34.03 8.24
CA ALA A 11 -46.79 -33.72 8.80
C ALA A 11 -47.85 -33.93 7.70
N GLY A 12 -48.75 -34.89 7.92
CA GLY A 12 -49.87 -35.20 7.02
C GLY A 12 -50.91 -34.08 7.01
N ALA A 13 -51.33 -33.69 5.80
CA ALA A 13 -52.48 -32.83 5.59
C ALA A 13 -53.75 -33.61 5.96
N ARG A 14 -54.38 -33.27 7.09
CA ARG A 14 -55.75 -33.69 7.41
C ARG A 14 -56.72 -32.85 6.58
N SER A 15 -57.40 -33.50 5.65
CA SER A 15 -58.53 -32.96 4.90
C SER A 15 -59.74 -32.83 5.83
N THR A 16 -60.01 -31.61 6.32
CA THR A 16 -61.28 -31.28 6.97
C THR A 16 -62.33 -31.01 5.88
N THR A 17 -63.28 -31.92 5.76
CA THR A 17 -64.47 -31.83 4.91
C THR A 17 -65.37 -30.69 5.40
N GLN A 18 -65.46 -29.60 4.65
CA GLN A 18 -66.51 -28.59 4.83
C GLN A 18 -67.73 -28.95 3.96
N ARG A 19 -68.87 -29.15 4.63
CA ARG A 19 -70.19 -29.30 4.03
C ARG A 19 -70.64 -27.96 3.45
N ASN A 20 -70.94 -27.92 2.15
CA ASN A 20 -71.57 -26.75 1.52
C ASN A 20 -73.09 -26.90 1.61
N PHE A 21 -73.74 -26.12 2.48
CA PHE A 21 -75.15 -25.78 2.36
C PHE A 21 -75.26 -24.38 1.76
N ALA A 22 -75.69 -24.29 0.51
CA ALA A 22 -76.19 -23.04 -0.07
C ALA A 22 -77.59 -23.33 -0.62
N GLN A 23 -78.61 -23.08 0.21
CA GLN A 23 -80.00 -23.05 -0.22
C GLN A 23 -80.22 -21.74 -0.98
N SER A 24 -80.58 -21.84 -2.26
CA SER A 24 -81.05 -20.72 -3.07
C SER A 24 -82.56 -20.59 -2.92
N THR A 25 -83.02 -19.65 -2.10
CA THR A 25 -84.41 -19.17 -2.07
C THR A 25 -84.56 -17.97 -2.99
N ALA A 26 -85.21 -18.15 -4.12
CA ALA A 26 -85.86 -17.06 -4.84
C ALA A 26 -87.20 -17.57 -5.37
N THR A 27 -88.25 -17.34 -4.59
CA THR A 27 -89.64 -17.56 -4.98
C THR A 27 -90.26 -16.24 -5.42
N ARG A 28 -91.11 -16.34 -6.46
CA ARG A 28 -92.10 -15.37 -7.01
C ARG A 28 -91.53 -14.32 -7.98
N ALA A 29 -92.14 -14.05 -9.14
CA ALA A 29 -93.27 -14.63 -9.84
C ALA A 29 -93.30 -14.02 -11.26
N SER A 30 -93.60 -14.80 -12.30
CA SER A 30 -94.44 -14.34 -13.42
C SER A 30 -94.89 -15.55 -14.24
N LEU A 31 -96.19 -15.63 -14.44
CA LEU A 31 -96.94 -16.70 -15.08
C LEU A 31 -96.78 -16.61 -16.60
N ARG A 32 -96.10 -17.61 -17.19
CA ARG A 32 -96.27 -18.19 -18.54
C ARG A 32 -94.91 -18.67 -19.07
N ALA A 33 -94.63 -19.96 -18.91
CA ALA A 33 -93.93 -20.83 -19.88
C ALA A 33 -93.36 -22.06 -19.16
N ARG A 34 -93.69 -23.24 -19.70
CA ARG A 34 -93.14 -24.59 -19.54
C ARG A 34 -92.26 -24.93 -18.31
N PRO A 35 -92.55 -26.02 -17.57
CA PRO A 35 -91.65 -26.53 -16.54
C PRO A 35 -90.34 -26.99 -17.18
N GLN A 36 -89.24 -26.29 -16.88
CA GLN A 36 -87.90 -26.70 -17.26
C GLN A 36 -87.36 -27.66 -16.19
N LEU A 37 -87.06 -28.89 -16.62
CA LEU A 37 -86.52 -29.94 -15.77
C LEU A 37 -85.02 -29.66 -15.52
N PRO A 38 -84.57 -29.56 -14.25
CA PRO A 38 -83.25 -29.04 -13.89
C PRO A 38 -82.07 -29.99 -14.19
N PHE A 39 -82.33 -31.15 -14.80
CA PHE A 39 -81.30 -32.14 -15.14
C PHE A 39 -80.82 -32.07 -16.60
N LEU A 40 -81.40 -31.19 -17.43
CA LEU A 40 -80.95 -30.96 -18.82
C LEU A 40 -80.25 -29.60 -19.02
N THR A 41 -80.13 -28.79 -17.97
CA THR A 41 -79.32 -27.57 -18.01
C THR A 41 -77.88 -27.91 -17.62
N VAL A 42 -77.02 -28.05 -18.63
CA VAL A 42 -75.56 -28.06 -18.43
C VAL A 42 -75.20 -26.73 -17.78
N PRO A 43 -74.58 -26.69 -16.59
CA PRO A 43 -74.16 -25.42 -16.01
C PRO A 43 -73.10 -24.82 -16.92
N ILE A 44 -73.47 -23.78 -17.64
CA ILE A 44 -72.55 -22.95 -18.39
C ILE A 44 -71.59 -22.39 -17.35
N THR A 45 -70.37 -22.92 -17.33
CA THR A 45 -69.26 -22.32 -16.59
C THR A 45 -68.87 -21.06 -17.35
N SER A 46 -69.69 -20.01 -17.21
CA SER A 46 -69.30 -18.71 -17.71
C SER A 46 -68.01 -18.34 -16.98
N ARG A 47 -66.94 -18.22 -17.76
CA ARG A 47 -65.60 -17.78 -17.33
C ARG A 47 -65.57 -16.31 -16.89
N SER A 48 -66.73 -15.70 -16.66
CA SER A 48 -66.89 -14.30 -16.28
C SER A 48 -67.60 -14.24 -14.94
N GLY A 49 -66.89 -13.77 -13.90
CA GLY A 49 -67.53 -13.22 -12.71
C GLY A 49 -67.78 -14.13 -11.51
N ARG A 50 -66.99 -15.19 -11.27
CA ARG A 50 -66.88 -15.71 -9.89
C ARG A 50 -66.04 -14.77 -9.04
N VAL A 51 -66.62 -13.64 -8.63
CA VAL A 51 -66.12 -12.87 -7.49
C VAL A 51 -66.37 -13.75 -6.26
N ARG A 52 -65.36 -14.53 -5.88
CA ARG A 52 -65.41 -15.33 -4.64
C ARG A 52 -65.55 -14.36 -3.48
N PHE A 53 -66.75 -14.25 -2.92
CA PHE A 53 -66.99 -13.52 -1.69
C PHE A 53 -66.05 -14.07 -0.60
N LEU A 54 -65.29 -13.17 0.03
CA LEU A 54 -64.46 -13.48 1.18
C LEU A 54 -65.38 -13.97 2.30
N THR A 55 -65.46 -15.30 2.49
CA THR A 55 -66.11 -15.87 3.66
C THR A 55 -65.37 -15.39 4.91
N THR A 56 -66.09 -15.27 6.03
CA THR A 56 -65.54 -14.79 7.31
C THR A 56 -64.29 -15.58 7.75
N GLU A 57 -64.24 -16.87 7.44
CA GLU A 57 -63.08 -17.74 7.67
C GLU A 57 -61.86 -17.35 6.81
N ARG A 58 -62.05 -17.05 5.52
CA ARG A 58 -60.97 -16.57 4.65
C ARG A 58 -60.43 -15.20 5.07
N LYS A 59 -61.28 -14.33 5.63
CA LYS A 59 -60.85 -13.03 6.16
C LYS A 59 -59.98 -13.20 7.41
N ALA A 60 -60.32 -14.15 8.28
CA ALA A 60 -59.51 -14.48 9.46
C ALA A 60 -58.17 -15.12 9.06
N GLN A 61 -58.19 -16.04 8.09
CA GLN A 61 -56.98 -16.67 7.56
C GLN A 61 -56.06 -15.64 6.88
N LEU A 62 -56.61 -14.76 6.03
CA LEU A 62 -55.83 -13.70 5.38
C LEU A 62 -55.22 -12.73 6.40
N LYS A 63 -55.98 -12.34 7.45
CA LYS A 63 -55.44 -11.52 8.54
C LYS A 63 -54.29 -12.21 9.26
N TYR A 64 -54.43 -13.51 9.54
CA TYR A 64 -53.39 -14.30 10.18
C TYR A 64 -52.14 -14.43 9.29
N GLU A 65 -52.32 -14.71 8.00
CA GLU A 65 -51.22 -14.80 7.02
C GLU A 65 -50.50 -13.45 6.86
N ILE A 66 -51.23 -12.33 6.81
CA ILE A 66 -50.65 -10.98 6.76
C ILE A 66 -49.87 -10.67 8.04
N LEU A 67 -50.46 -10.89 9.23
CA LEU A 67 -49.79 -10.66 10.51
C LEU A 67 -48.53 -11.52 10.65
N THR A 68 -48.62 -12.78 10.22
CA THR A 68 -47.49 -13.72 10.19
C THR A 68 -46.41 -13.26 9.22
N GLY A 69 -46.79 -12.79 8.02
CA GLY A 69 -45.89 -12.22 7.03
C GLY A 69 -45.16 -10.99 7.55
N ILE A 70 -45.86 -10.05 8.19
CA ILE A 70 -45.26 -8.86 8.82
C ILE A 70 -44.27 -9.27 9.91
N LYS A 71 -44.64 -10.24 10.76
CA LYS A 71 -43.78 -10.74 11.85
C LYS A 71 -42.46 -11.33 11.31
N TYR A 72 -42.54 -12.22 10.32
CA TYR A 72 -41.34 -12.81 9.73
C TYR A 72 -40.51 -11.82 8.91
N THR A 73 -41.16 -10.88 8.22
CA THR A 73 -40.47 -9.78 7.52
C THR A 73 -39.70 -8.93 8.53
N GLY A 74 -40.32 -8.59 9.67
CA GLY A 74 -39.64 -7.91 10.78
C GLY A 74 -38.44 -8.69 11.31
N TYR A 75 -38.57 -10.01 11.51
CA TYR A 75 -37.43 -10.84 11.93
C TYR A 75 -36.29 -10.87 10.91
N ILE A 76 -36.60 -10.93 9.61
CA ILE A 76 -35.59 -10.91 8.55
C ILE A 76 -34.85 -9.56 8.53
N TRP A 77 -35.56 -8.44 8.66
CA TRP A 77 -34.93 -7.11 8.73
C TRP A 77 -34.07 -6.94 9.96
N ILE A 78 -34.53 -7.40 11.13
CA ILE A 78 -33.72 -7.37 12.37
C ILE A 78 -32.50 -8.26 12.22
N ALA A 79 -32.65 -9.49 11.71
CA ALA A 79 -31.52 -10.40 11.47
C ALA A 79 -30.53 -9.81 10.47
N GLY A 80 -31.01 -9.21 9.38
CA GLY A 80 -30.19 -8.51 8.39
C GLY A 80 -29.42 -7.34 8.99
N ALA A 81 -30.09 -6.50 9.78
CA ALA A 81 -29.45 -5.39 10.49
C ALA A 81 -28.38 -5.87 11.48
N CYS A 82 -28.64 -6.94 12.23
CA CYS A 82 -27.66 -7.56 13.13
C CYS A 82 -26.44 -8.09 12.35
N VAL A 83 -26.64 -8.75 11.21
CA VAL A 83 -25.53 -9.25 10.37
C VAL A 83 -24.68 -8.09 9.84
N ILE A 84 -25.31 -7.00 9.38
CA ILE A 84 -24.60 -5.80 8.93
C ILE A 84 -23.82 -5.15 10.08
N ALA A 85 -24.42 -5.05 11.27
CA ALA A 85 -23.77 -4.49 12.45
C ALA A 85 -22.55 -5.33 12.89
N ILE A 86 -22.70 -6.67 12.92
CA ILE A 86 -21.58 -7.59 13.22
C ILE A 86 -20.48 -7.45 12.17
N TRP A 87 -20.83 -7.41 10.88
CA TRP A 87 -19.85 -7.24 9.81
C TRP A 87 -19.12 -5.90 9.92
N GLY A 88 -19.83 -4.81 10.23
CA GLY A 88 -19.26 -3.49 10.47
C GLY A 88 -18.31 -3.48 11.66
N ALA A 89 -18.73 -4.02 12.82
CA ALA A 89 -17.90 -4.12 14.02
C ALA A 89 -16.62 -4.93 13.77
N VAL A 90 -16.72 -6.08 13.10
CA VAL A 90 -15.57 -6.90 12.71
C VAL A 90 -14.64 -6.15 11.75
N SER A 91 -15.19 -5.34 10.84
CA SER A 91 -14.40 -4.56 9.89
C SER A 91 -13.64 -3.43 10.57
N ILE A 92 -14.28 -2.72 11.51
CA ILE A 92 -13.65 -1.68 12.33
C ILE A 92 -12.51 -2.28 13.17
N GLU A 93 -12.77 -3.39 13.85
CA GLU A 93 -11.77 -4.09 14.68
C GLU A 93 -10.59 -4.61 13.86
N ARG A 94 -10.86 -5.18 12.67
CA ARG A 94 -9.79 -5.55 11.73
C ARG A 94 -8.98 -4.35 11.26
N GLY A 95 -9.64 -3.20 11.09
CA GLY A 95 -8.99 -1.93 10.78
C GLY A 95 -8.06 -1.48 11.91
N GLU A 96 -8.55 -1.48 13.15
CA GLU A 96 -7.79 -1.11 14.35
C GLU A 96 -6.54 -1.98 14.53
N ARG A 97 -6.65 -3.29 14.27
CA ARG A 97 -5.51 -4.21 14.36
C ARG A 97 -4.47 -4.06 13.26
N LYS A 98 -4.86 -3.50 12.12
CA LYS A 98 -3.95 -3.24 10.99
C LYS A 98 -3.25 -1.90 11.16
N PHE A 99 -4.00 -0.88 11.52
CA PHE A 99 -3.53 0.48 11.72
C PHE A 99 -3.94 0.94 13.12
N PRO A 100 -3.15 0.58 14.15
CA PRO A 100 -3.47 0.93 15.53
C PRO A 100 -3.43 2.45 15.72
N THR A 101 -4.41 2.98 16.44
CA THR A 101 -4.52 4.41 16.75
C THR A 101 -4.42 4.68 18.25
N SER A 102 -4.08 5.91 18.62
CA SER A 102 -3.95 6.27 20.04
C SER A 102 -5.29 6.14 20.77
N ASP A 103 -5.26 5.61 21.99
CA ASP A 103 -6.45 5.51 22.84
C ASP A 103 -6.98 6.86 23.33
N GLU A 104 -6.18 7.92 23.18
CA GLU A 104 -6.58 9.28 23.50
C GLU A 104 -7.44 9.94 22.41
N TRP A 105 -7.46 9.38 21.20
CA TRP A 105 -8.21 9.96 20.10
C TRP A 105 -9.68 9.58 20.18
N SER A 106 -10.54 10.52 19.82
CA SER A 106 -11.97 10.28 19.63
C SER A 106 -12.22 9.26 18.51
N PHE A 107 -13.34 8.54 18.59
CA PHE A 107 -13.67 7.48 17.64
C PHE A 107 -13.67 7.96 16.18
N ILE A 108 -14.16 9.18 15.94
CA ILE A 108 -14.21 9.78 14.59
C ILE A 108 -12.79 10.03 14.07
N THR A 109 -11.89 10.57 14.89
CA THR A 109 -10.49 10.82 14.47
C THR A 109 -9.77 9.51 14.16
N ARG A 110 -10.02 8.44 14.92
CA ARG A 110 -9.50 7.10 14.59
C ARG A 110 -10.12 6.55 13.31
N PHE A 111 -11.39 6.83 13.06
CA PHE A 111 -12.07 6.44 11.82
C PHE A 111 -11.48 7.18 10.62
N ASP A 112 -11.30 8.49 10.70
CA ASP A 112 -10.71 9.33 9.67
C ASP A 112 -9.28 8.89 9.36
N TYR A 113 -8.45 8.70 10.39
CA TYR A 113 -7.09 8.20 10.24
C TYR A 113 -7.03 6.86 9.50
N ARG A 114 -7.89 5.90 9.87
CA ARG A 114 -7.98 4.61 9.16
C ARG A 114 -8.51 4.78 7.73
N GLY A 115 -9.39 5.75 7.50
CA GLY A 115 -9.86 6.14 6.17
C GLY A 115 -8.71 6.48 5.22
N ILE A 116 -7.69 7.21 5.70
CA ILE A 116 -6.46 7.52 4.94
C ILE A 116 -5.81 6.24 4.41
N TYR A 117 -5.53 5.28 5.30
CA TYR A 117 -4.83 4.04 4.95
C TYR A 117 -5.69 3.12 4.08
N TYR A 118 -7.00 3.05 4.32
CA TYR A 118 -7.90 2.25 3.51
C TYR A 118 -7.96 2.77 2.07
N SER A 119 -8.15 4.07 1.88
CA SER A 119 -8.16 4.71 0.57
C SER A 119 -6.82 4.61 -0.16
N ARG A 120 -5.70 4.62 0.58
CA ARG A 120 -4.34 4.54 0.01
C ARG A 120 -3.88 3.14 -0.34
N TYR A 121 -4.02 2.18 0.59
CA TYR A 121 -3.42 0.83 0.47
C TYR A 121 -4.42 -0.27 0.09
N SER A 122 -5.71 0.04 0.06
CA SER A 122 -6.75 -0.91 -0.34
C SER A 122 -7.75 -0.28 -1.32
N PRO A 123 -7.28 0.28 -2.45
CA PRO A 123 -8.20 0.77 -3.47
C PRO A 123 -9.06 -0.37 -4.02
N THR A 124 -10.28 -0.04 -4.43
CA THR A 124 -11.18 -0.99 -5.10
C THR A 124 -10.45 -1.63 -6.29
N GLN A 125 -10.54 -2.96 -6.44
CA GLN A 125 -9.84 -3.70 -7.49
C GLN A 125 -9.97 -3.03 -8.87
N GLY A 126 -8.84 -2.79 -9.53
CA GLY A 126 -8.77 -2.16 -10.85
C GLY A 126 -8.84 -0.62 -10.84
N LYS A 127 -8.89 0.04 -9.68
CA LYS A 127 -8.80 1.51 -9.57
C LYS A 127 -7.48 1.94 -8.95
N THR A 128 -6.95 3.06 -9.44
CA THR A 128 -5.82 3.75 -8.81
C THR A 128 -6.26 4.36 -7.47
N VAL A 129 -5.28 4.77 -6.66
CA VAL A 129 -5.54 5.48 -5.40
C VAL A 129 -6.31 6.77 -5.67
N ASP A 130 -7.42 6.95 -4.96
CA ASP A 130 -8.20 8.20 -4.99
C ASP A 130 -7.60 9.20 -4.00
N TRP A 131 -6.69 10.03 -4.50
CA TRP A 131 -6.01 11.05 -3.69
C TRP A 131 -6.95 12.12 -3.15
N ILE A 132 -8.10 12.37 -3.80
CA ILE A 132 -9.12 13.29 -3.30
C ILE A 132 -9.69 12.77 -1.99
N GLN A 133 -9.99 11.47 -1.95
CA GLN A 133 -10.51 10.82 -0.75
C GLN A 133 -9.45 10.75 0.35
N VAL A 134 -8.21 10.40 0.01
CA VAL A 134 -7.09 10.35 0.98
C VAL A 134 -6.88 11.74 1.60
N ALA A 135 -6.86 12.79 0.79
CA ALA A 135 -6.68 14.16 1.23
C ALA A 135 -7.83 14.64 2.12
N HIS A 136 -9.08 14.29 1.78
CA HIS A 136 -10.24 14.60 2.62
C HIS A 136 -10.13 13.96 4.01
N TRP A 137 -9.80 12.67 4.09
CA TRP A 137 -9.63 11.98 5.38
C TRP A 137 -8.45 12.53 6.18
N ALA A 138 -7.32 12.83 5.52
CA ALA A 138 -6.14 13.36 6.18
C ALA A 138 -6.39 14.75 6.75
N GLU A 139 -7.03 15.63 5.98
CA GLU A 139 -7.41 16.97 6.43
C GLU A 139 -8.42 16.93 7.58
N ALA A 140 -9.46 16.08 7.48
CA ALA A 140 -10.44 15.90 8.55
C ALA A 140 -9.78 15.41 9.84
N CYS A 141 -8.85 14.44 9.73
CA CYS A 141 -8.10 13.94 10.86
C CYS A 141 -7.23 15.03 11.51
N VAL A 142 -6.44 15.77 10.73
CA VAL A 142 -5.55 16.83 11.24
C VAL A 142 -6.35 17.98 11.86
N LYS A 143 -7.45 18.42 11.23
CA LYS A 143 -8.32 19.48 11.78
C LYS A 143 -8.84 19.10 13.16
N ARG A 144 -9.36 17.87 13.32
CA ARG A 144 -9.84 17.37 14.61
C ARG A 144 -8.75 17.25 15.67
N LEU A 145 -7.53 16.92 15.25
CA LEU A 145 -6.36 16.87 16.13
C LEU A 145 -5.88 18.27 16.55
N HIS A 146 -6.14 19.30 15.75
CA HIS A 146 -5.85 20.70 16.09
C HIS A 146 -6.96 21.37 16.89
N ASP A 147 -8.18 20.86 16.82
CA ASP A 147 -9.35 21.42 17.52
C ASP A 147 -9.22 21.28 19.05
N PRO A 148 -9.14 22.40 19.81
CA PRO A 148 -8.92 22.36 21.26
C PRO A 148 -10.11 21.78 22.04
N GLU A 149 -11.31 21.80 21.45
CA GLU A 149 -12.53 21.28 22.06
C GLU A 149 -12.66 19.75 21.93
N ILE A 150 -11.86 19.11 21.09
CA ILE A 150 -11.96 17.69 20.76
C ILE A 150 -10.65 16.98 21.15
N ASP A 151 -9.82 16.58 20.18
CA ASP A 151 -8.61 15.79 20.42
C ASP A 151 -7.37 16.67 20.61
N GLY A 152 -7.48 17.96 20.24
CA GLY A 152 -6.47 18.99 20.42
C GLY A 152 -6.43 19.62 21.81
N ALA A 153 -7.23 19.14 22.77
CA ALA A 153 -7.26 19.67 24.13
C ALA A 153 -5.85 19.70 24.76
N GLY A 154 -5.37 20.88 25.16
CA GLY A 154 -4.03 21.07 25.73
C GLY A 154 -2.91 21.31 24.72
N LEU A 155 -3.20 21.45 23.43
CA LEU A 155 -2.24 21.94 22.43
C LEU A 155 -2.00 23.43 22.60
N LYS A 156 -0.75 23.84 22.42
CA LYS A 156 -0.36 25.25 22.34
C LYS A 156 0.10 25.56 20.92
N ASP A 157 -0.12 26.79 20.48
CA ASP A 157 0.51 27.27 19.27
C ASP A 157 2.00 27.48 19.52
N ALA A 158 2.81 27.15 18.50
CA ALA A 158 4.25 27.39 18.53
C ALA A 158 4.54 28.91 18.58
N PRO A 159 5.75 29.33 19.01
CA PRO A 159 6.15 30.73 18.99
C PRO A 159 6.00 31.38 17.60
N SER A 160 5.86 32.71 17.56
CA SER A 160 5.61 33.50 16.34
C SER A 160 6.67 33.33 15.24
N ASP A 161 7.85 32.84 15.59
CA ASP A 161 8.96 32.61 14.67
C ASP A 161 8.78 31.34 13.82
N CYS A 162 7.77 30.52 14.13
CA CYS A 162 7.44 29.30 13.39
C CYS A 162 6.34 29.56 12.34
N PRO A 163 6.24 28.72 11.29
CA PRO A 163 5.17 28.83 10.29
C PRO A 163 3.78 28.85 10.93
N PRO A 164 2.83 29.60 10.36
CA PRO A 164 1.47 29.72 10.91
C PRO A 164 0.81 28.33 11.01
N GLY A 165 0.16 28.06 12.14
CA GLY A 165 -0.49 26.76 12.38
C GLY A 165 0.44 25.66 12.90
N THR A 166 1.72 25.96 13.18
CA THR A 166 2.61 25.04 13.90
C THR A 166 2.14 24.88 15.35
N LYS A 167 2.13 23.64 15.86
CA LYS A 167 1.69 23.31 17.22
C LYS A 167 2.86 22.84 18.07
N ASP A 168 2.79 23.10 19.37
CA ASP A 168 3.64 22.46 20.40
C ASP A 168 2.88 21.28 20.99
N ILE A 169 3.43 20.08 20.79
CA ILE A 169 2.82 18.80 21.19
C ILE A 169 3.51 18.17 22.40
N THR A 170 4.44 18.87 23.06
CA THR A 170 5.22 18.35 24.20
C THR A 170 4.35 17.91 25.39
N ALA A 171 3.19 18.54 25.59
CA ALA A 171 2.26 18.20 26.67
C ALA A 171 1.46 16.90 26.42
N LYS A 172 1.51 16.34 25.21
CA LYS A 172 0.75 15.15 24.81
C LYS A 172 1.56 13.86 25.04
N SER A 173 0.85 12.74 25.19
CA SER A 173 1.50 11.44 25.32
C SER A 173 2.27 11.05 24.06
N GLU A 174 3.22 10.14 24.20
CA GLU A 174 3.99 9.62 23.07
C GLU A 174 3.10 8.95 22.01
N ASN A 175 2.10 8.18 22.42
CA ASN A 175 1.16 7.53 21.50
C ASN A 175 0.39 8.56 20.66
N TRP A 176 -0.03 9.66 21.29
CA TRP A 176 -0.67 10.76 20.59
C TRP A 176 0.29 11.46 19.62
N ARG A 177 1.52 11.78 20.06
CA ARG A 177 2.54 12.44 19.23
C ARG A 177 2.93 11.61 18.00
N ARG A 178 3.06 10.29 18.14
CA ARG A 178 3.34 9.36 17.03
C ARG A 178 2.20 9.29 16.04
N GLY A 179 0.96 9.17 16.53
CA GLY A 179 -0.23 9.22 15.67
C GLY A 179 -0.31 10.53 14.89
N TYR A 180 -0.05 11.65 15.58
CA TYR A 180 -0.07 12.99 14.99
C TYR A 180 1.01 13.17 13.92
N TYR A 181 2.24 12.73 14.19
CA TYR A 181 3.32 12.70 13.19
C TYR A 181 2.90 11.94 11.93
N ASN A 182 2.38 10.72 12.09
CA ASN A 182 1.92 9.91 10.97
C ASN A 182 0.79 10.59 10.20
N ALA A 183 -0.20 11.17 10.89
CA ALA A 183 -1.31 11.88 10.27
C ALA A 183 -0.82 13.10 9.45
N MET A 184 0.11 13.89 10.00
CA MET A 184 0.71 15.03 9.32
C MET A 184 1.55 14.61 8.11
N MET A 185 2.34 13.54 8.22
CA MET A 185 3.10 13.00 7.08
C MET A 185 2.19 12.49 5.96
N GLN A 186 1.07 11.84 6.31
CA GLN A 186 0.06 11.44 5.32
C GLN A 186 -0.64 12.65 4.69
N TYR A 187 -0.89 13.71 5.47
CA TYR A 187 -1.47 14.95 4.98
C TYR A 187 -0.54 15.68 4.01
N ALA A 188 0.76 15.79 4.34
CA ALA A 188 1.78 16.32 3.45
C ALA A 188 1.80 15.55 2.12
N LYS A 189 1.90 14.22 2.19
CA LYS A 189 1.89 13.34 1.01
C LYS A 189 0.60 13.44 0.19
N ALA A 190 -0.56 13.57 0.83
CA ALA A 190 -1.82 13.79 0.13
C ALA A 190 -1.81 15.14 -0.60
N SER A 191 -1.24 16.18 0.01
CA SER A 191 -1.09 17.49 -0.63
C SER A 191 -0.14 17.44 -1.83
N GLU A 192 0.96 16.68 -1.78
CA GLU A 192 1.88 16.51 -2.93
C GLU A 192 1.16 16.02 -4.18
N HIS A 193 0.24 15.05 -4.02
CA HIS A 193 -0.54 14.50 -5.13
C HIS A 193 -1.73 15.38 -5.54
N MET A 194 -2.20 16.23 -4.63
CA MET A 194 -3.32 17.15 -4.83
C MET A 194 -2.86 18.58 -5.15
N GLU A 195 -1.59 18.78 -5.45
CA GLU A 195 -1.04 20.10 -5.73
C GLU A 195 -1.65 20.71 -7.00
N GLY A 196 -2.06 21.98 -6.91
CA GLY A 196 -2.71 22.70 -8.00
C GLY A 196 -4.16 22.29 -8.27
N TRP A 197 -4.74 21.37 -7.48
CA TRP A 197 -6.17 21.08 -7.55
C TRP A 197 -6.99 22.23 -6.98
N LEU A 198 -8.14 22.45 -7.59
CA LEU A 198 -8.96 23.63 -7.35
C LEU A 198 -10.30 23.24 -6.77
N LEU A 199 -10.78 24.03 -5.82
CA LEU A 199 -12.13 23.97 -5.29
C LEU A 199 -12.96 25.09 -5.94
N ASP A 200 -14.00 24.71 -6.66
CA ASP A 200 -15.01 25.65 -7.16
C ASP A 200 -15.96 26.01 -6.01
N LYS A 201 -15.96 27.27 -5.58
CA LYS A 201 -16.78 27.77 -4.47
C LYS A 201 -18.28 27.70 -4.76
N THR A 202 -18.68 27.81 -6.02
CA THR A 202 -20.09 27.86 -6.41
C THR A 202 -20.73 26.48 -6.36
N ARG A 203 -19.99 25.45 -6.77
CA ARG A 203 -20.47 24.06 -6.85
C ARG A 203 -19.95 23.15 -5.75
N ASN A 204 -18.99 23.62 -4.95
CA ASN A 204 -18.24 22.86 -3.95
C ASN A 204 -17.69 21.54 -4.53
N ARG A 205 -17.10 21.63 -5.72
CA ARG A 205 -16.52 20.49 -6.45
C ARG A 205 -15.05 20.72 -6.71
N ILE A 206 -14.29 19.63 -6.67
CA ILE A 206 -12.84 19.66 -6.83
C ILE A 206 -12.50 19.33 -8.28
N PHE A 207 -11.71 20.19 -8.91
CA PHE A 207 -11.30 20.07 -10.30
C PHE A 207 -9.77 19.88 -10.39
N PRO A 208 -9.30 19.09 -11.38
CA PRO A 208 -7.88 18.89 -11.58
C PRO A 208 -7.21 20.14 -12.16
N PRO A 209 -5.88 20.30 -11.96
CA PRO A 209 -5.13 21.47 -12.40
C PRO A 209 -5.24 21.71 -13.92
N GLY A 210 -5.38 22.98 -14.30
CA GLY A 210 -5.40 23.41 -15.71
C GLY A 210 -6.74 23.19 -16.44
N THR A 211 -7.82 22.87 -15.72
CA THR A 211 -9.17 22.74 -16.28
C THR A 211 -10.04 23.98 -16.09
N MET A 212 -9.59 24.95 -15.30
CA MET A 212 -10.26 26.24 -15.10
C MET A 212 -10.16 27.11 -16.36
N ILE A 213 -11.27 27.78 -16.70
CA ILE A 213 -11.32 28.81 -17.74
C ILE A 213 -11.02 30.15 -17.07
N GLY A 214 -10.00 30.85 -17.54
CA GLY A 214 -9.69 32.18 -17.04
C GLY A 214 -8.67 32.92 -17.88
N PRO A 215 -8.37 34.18 -17.55
CA PRO A 215 -7.33 34.95 -18.21
C PRO A 215 -5.95 34.28 -18.14
N SER A 216 -5.64 33.53 -17.07
CA SER A 216 -4.36 32.80 -16.97
C SER A 216 -4.32 31.54 -17.84
N ASN A 217 -5.49 30.99 -18.19
CA ASN A 217 -5.65 29.76 -18.96
C ASN A 217 -6.85 29.86 -19.93
N PRO A 218 -6.67 30.53 -21.08
CA PRO A 218 -7.76 30.72 -22.05
C PRO A 218 -8.19 29.42 -22.73
N TYR A 219 -7.30 28.41 -22.78
CA TYR A 219 -7.55 27.11 -23.40
C TYR A 219 -7.40 25.99 -22.37
N PRO A 220 -8.43 25.74 -21.54
CA PRO A 220 -8.35 24.71 -20.52
C PRO A 220 -8.19 23.31 -21.11
N LYS A 221 -7.56 22.43 -20.34
CA LYS A 221 -7.54 21.00 -20.65
C LYS A 221 -8.97 20.44 -20.64
N PRO A 222 -9.27 19.46 -21.51
CA PRO A 222 -10.59 18.81 -21.51
C PRO A 222 -10.85 18.16 -20.15
N LEU A 223 -12.08 18.30 -19.68
CA LEU A 223 -12.47 17.73 -18.40
C LEU A 223 -12.48 16.19 -18.46
N PRO A 224 -12.06 15.51 -17.39
CA PRO A 224 -12.23 14.07 -17.29
C PRO A 224 -13.73 13.69 -17.29
N PRO A 225 -14.06 12.45 -17.70
CA PRO A 225 -15.44 11.99 -17.78
C PRO A 225 -16.14 12.06 -16.41
N GLY A 226 -17.35 12.64 -16.39
CA GLY A 226 -18.17 12.80 -15.18
C GLY A 226 -18.26 14.22 -14.64
N PHE A 227 -17.45 15.16 -15.15
CA PHE A 227 -17.53 16.58 -14.78
C PHE A 227 -18.44 17.38 -15.72
N THR A 228 -19.21 18.32 -15.16
CA THR A 228 -20.17 19.14 -15.90
C THR A 228 -19.65 20.57 -16.07
N GLY A 229 -19.00 20.86 -17.20
CA GLY A 229 -18.52 22.19 -17.57
C GLY A 229 -17.33 22.69 -16.73
N ALA A 230 -16.38 23.37 -17.38
CA ALA A 230 -15.18 23.88 -16.72
C ALA A 230 -15.51 25.04 -15.78
N PRO A 231 -14.90 25.10 -14.58
CA PRO A 231 -15.12 26.20 -13.64
C PRO A 231 -14.41 27.46 -14.10
N ARG A 232 -14.87 28.63 -13.63
CA ARG A 232 -14.20 29.90 -13.89
C ARG A 232 -13.08 30.13 -12.89
N GLU A 233 -11.99 30.74 -13.34
CA GLU A 233 -10.84 31.08 -12.49
C GLU A 233 -11.21 31.96 -11.30
N GLU A 234 -12.11 32.92 -11.48
CA GLU A 234 -12.59 33.84 -10.43
C GLU A 234 -13.29 33.13 -9.26
N ASP A 235 -13.90 31.97 -9.52
CA ASP A 235 -14.68 31.19 -8.55
C ASP A 235 -13.87 30.04 -7.93
N CYS A 236 -12.62 29.89 -8.33
CA CYS A 236 -11.75 28.79 -7.90
C CYS A 236 -10.76 29.25 -6.82
N GLU A 237 -10.55 28.39 -5.83
CA GLU A 237 -9.42 28.50 -4.90
C GLU A 237 -8.61 27.21 -4.85
N LEU A 238 -7.38 27.27 -4.36
CA LEU A 238 -6.59 26.06 -4.14
C LEU A 238 -7.28 25.19 -3.10
N ARG A 239 -7.52 23.91 -3.44
CA ARG A 239 -8.19 22.98 -2.54
C ARG A 239 -7.33 22.63 -1.33
N HIS A 240 -6.01 22.55 -1.53
CA HIS A 240 -5.04 22.18 -0.52
C HIS A 240 -3.96 23.24 -0.37
N GLU A 241 -3.47 23.36 0.87
CA GLU A 241 -2.31 24.17 1.23
C GLU A 241 -1.06 23.65 0.52
N ASN A 242 -0.07 24.51 0.29
CA ASN A 242 1.16 24.09 -0.37
C ASN A 242 1.85 22.99 0.46
N PRO A 243 2.32 21.89 -0.15
CA PRO A 243 3.09 20.87 0.55
C PRO A 243 4.27 21.44 1.35
N ASP A 244 4.90 22.50 0.84
CA ASP A 244 6.00 23.23 1.50
C ASP A 244 5.61 23.70 2.91
N ASP A 245 4.47 24.39 3.02
CA ASP A 245 3.95 24.91 4.30
C ASP A 245 3.62 23.77 5.28
N ILE A 246 3.17 22.62 4.78
CA ILE A 246 2.89 21.44 5.61
C ILE A 246 4.20 20.84 6.13
N TYR A 247 5.20 20.65 5.28
CA TYR A 247 6.50 20.10 5.68
C TYR A 247 7.23 21.01 6.66
N LEU A 248 7.27 22.31 6.40
CA LEU A 248 7.86 23.28 7.32
C LEU A 248 7.17 23.23 8.70
N ARG A 249 5.83 23.17 8.76
CA ARG A 249 5.11 22.97 10.04
C ARG A 249 5.55 21.67 10.74
N ILE A 250 5.73 20.57 10.02
CA ILE A 250 6.20 19.30 10.61
C ILE A 250 7.59 19.47 11.21
N LEU A 251 8.52 20.10 10.48
CA LEU A 251 9.90 20.30 10.93
C LEU A 251 10.00 21.21 12.17
N HIS A 252 9.17 22.25 12.23
CA HIS A 252 9.13 23.21 13.33
C HIS A 252 8.24 22.79 14.52
N THR A 253 7.47 21.71 14.39
CA THR A 253 6.65 21.19 15.50
C THR A 253 7.54 20.74 16.66
N VAL A 254 7.28 21.30 17.84
CA VAL A 254 8.03 21.00 19.06
C VAL A 254 7.45 19.74 19.71
N GLY A 255 8.29 18.74 19.99
CA GLY A 255 7.91 17.49 20.63
C GLY A 255 8.03 16.24 19.75
N PHE A 256 8.39 16.39 18.47
CA PHE A 256 8.82 15.27 17.63
C PHE A 256 10.24 14.79 17.96
N THR A 257 10.47 13.49 17.79
CA THR A 257 11.81 12.90 17.93
C THR A 257 12.71 13.33 16.77
N ASN A 258 14.02 13.26 16.96
CA ASN A 258 14.96 13.58 15.88
C ASN A 258 14.78 12.64 14.68
N ARG A 259 14.54 11.35 14.91
CA ARG A 259 14.19 10.39 13.84
C ARG A 259 13.02 10.88 12.97
N GLN A 260 11.92 11.29 13.61
CA GLN A 260 10.75 11.82 12.91
C GLN A 260 11.07 13.06 12.09
N LYS A 261 11.89 13.96 12.65
CA LYS A 261 12.32 15.17 11.94
C LYS A 261 13.25 14.86 10.77
N ILE A 262 14.15 13.89 10.91
CA ILE A 262 15.05 13.43 9.84
C ILE A 262 14.25 12.78 8.72
N GLU A 263 13.34 11.87 9.04
CA GLU A 263 12.44 11.24 8.06
C GLU A 263 11.58 12.28 7.32
N ALA A 264 11.02 13.26 8.04
CA ALA A 264 10.27 14.36 7.44
C ALA A 264 11.14 15.22 6.50
N ARG A 265 12.39 15.51 6.86
CA ARG A 265 13.33 16.23 5.97
C ARG A 265 13.64 15.45 4.72
N ILE A 266 13.92 14.15 4.83
CA ILE A 266 14.20 13.30 3.67
C ILE A 266 12.98 13.27 2.74
N ALA A 267 11.76 13.16 3.29
CA ALA A 267 10.53 13.22 2.51
C ALA A 267 10.35 14.59 1.81
N TYR A 268 10.56 15.68 2.53
CA TYR A 268 10.47 17.04 1.98
C TYR A 268 11.51 17.29 0.88
N ALA A 269 12.75 16.86 1.09
CA ALA A 269 13.81 16.96 0.09
C ALA A 269 13.52 16.12 -1.16
N ASN A 270 12.97 14.90 -1.00
CA ASN A 270 12.51 14.08 -2.13
C ASN A 270 11.41 14.78 -2.95
N TRP A 271 10.48 15.48 -2.29
CA TRP A 271 9.45 16.26 -3.00
C TRP A 271 10.06 17.45 -3.75
N LEU A 272 10.99 18.19 -3.14
CA LEU A 272 11.71 19.28 -3.81
C LEU A 272 12.51 18.78 -5.01
N GLU A 273 13.16 17.61 -4.89
CA GLU A 273 13.84 16.93 -5.99
C GLU A 273 12.87 16.59 -7.11
N TYR A 274 11.72 16.00 -6.78
CA TYR A 274 10.66 15.68 -7.75
C TYR A 274 10.18 16.93 -8.51
N LYS A 275 10.16 18.10 -7.86
CA LYS A 275 9.84 19.39 -8.49
C LYS A 275 10.95 19.97 -9.36
N GLY A 276 12.16 19.39 -9.33
CA GLY A 276 13.33 19.90 -10.03
C GLY A 276 14.02 21.06 -9.31
N ILE A 277 13.71 21.29 -8.03
CA ILE A 277 14.27 22.39 -7.22
C ILE A 277 15.47 21.83 -6.43
N SER A 278 16.58 21.58 -7.11
CA SER A 278 17.72 20.84 -6.55
C SER A 278 18.52 21.59 -5.48
N GLY A 279 18.61 22.93 -5.55
CA GLY A 279 19.34 23.74 -4.56
C GLY A 279 18.77 23.61 -3.14
N PRO A 280 17.52 24.03 -2.91
CA PRO A 280 16.82 23.79 -1.65
C PRO A 280 16.79 22.32 -1.22
N ALA A 281 16.59 21.38 -2.15
CA ALA A 281 16.63 19.95 -1.82
C ALA A 281 17.98 19.54 -1.20
N ALA A 282 19.11 20.00 -1.77
CA ALA A 282 20.44 19.73 -1.24
C ALA A 282 20.62 20.24 0.19
N ILE A 283 20.15 21.47 0.47
CA ILE A 283 20.22 22.08 1.80
C ILE A 283 19.44 21.25 2.81
N ILE A 284 18.25 20.77 2.46
CA ILE A 284 17.42 19.96 3.37
C ILE A 284 18.04 18.58 3.62
N TYR A 285 18.64 17.93 2.61
CA TYR A 285 19.39 16.69 2.84
C TYR A 285 20.62 16.92 3.73
N GLU A 286 21.36 18.01 3.51
CA GLU A 286 22.50 18.38 4.36
C GLU A 286 22.07 18.69 5.80
N ASP A 287 20.93 19.35 6.01
CA ASP A 287 20.36 19.58 7.34
C ASP A 287 19.95 18.27 8.02
N ALA A 288 19.37 17.31 7.27
CA ALA A 288 19.07 15.98 7.78
C ALA A 288 20.34 15.22 8.22
N LEU A 289 21.40 15.31 7.42
CA LEU A 289 22.71 14.72 7.73
C LEU A 289 23.36 15.34 8.96
N ASN A 290 23.38 16.66 9.03
CA ASN A 290 23.94 17.38 10.17
C ASN A 290 23.17 17.04 11.45
N MET A 291 21.84 17.01 11.38
CA MET A 291 21.01 16.57 12.51
C MET A 291 21.34 15.15 12.96
N ALA A 292 21.50 14.19 12.04
CA ALA A 292 21.86 12.82 12.38
C ALA A 292 23.28 12.70 12.97
N ALA A 293 24.24 13.45 12.42
CA ALA A 293 25.61 13.49 12.93
C ALA A 293 25.69 14.15 14.32
N GLU A 294 24.82 15.12 14.60
CA GLU A 294 24.70 15.79 15.90
C GLU A 294 24.16 14.88 17.01
N GLU A 295 23.50 13.76 16.69
CA GLU A 295 23.10 12.77 17.69
C GLU A 295 24.29 12.03 18.30
N LEU A 296 25.44 12.04 17.62
CA LEU A 296 26.65 11.30 17.96
C LEU A 296 27.76 12.20 18.54
N LYS A 297 27.40 13.30 19.20
CA LYS A 297 28.34 14.30 19.76
C LYS A 297 29.32 13.71 20.80
N ASP A 298 29.00 12.57 21.39
CA ASP A 298 29.82 11.92 22.43
C ASP A 298 30.99 11.09 21.85
N LEU A 299 31.08 10.96 20.52
CA LEU A 299 32.18 10.24 19.88
C LEU A 299 33.49 11.07 19.88
N PRO A 300 34.66 10.41 20.01
CA PRO A 300 35.95 11.10 20.09
C PRO A 300 36.35 11.81 18.78
N VAL A 301 35.81 11.36 17.65
CA VAL A 301 36.04 11.91 16.32
C VAL A 301 34.69 12.17 15.67
N HIS A 302 34.58 13.29 14.94
CA HIS A 302 33.35 13.61 14.21
C HIS A 302 33.08 12.52 13.15
N PRO A 303 31.88 11.91 13.12
CA PRO A 303 31.60 10.73 12.27
C PRO A 303 31.56 11.04 10.77
N LEU A 304 31.45 12.31 10.38
CA LEU A 304 31.30 12.75 8.99
C LEU A 304 32.45 13.67 8.58
N ASP A 305 33.10 13.40 7.44
CA ASP A 305 33.97 14.40 6.81
C ASP A 305 33.12 15.41 6.02
N LYS A 306 33.16 16.67 6.43
CA LYS A 306 32.37 17.75 5.83
C LYS A 306 32.71 18.03 4.37
N LYS A 307 33.91 17.66 3.90
CA LYS A 307 34.35 17.94 2.52
C LYS A 307 33.92 16.86 1.54
N THR A 308 34.06 15.60 1.95
CA THR A 308 33.77 14.44 1.09
C THR A 308 32.39 13.85 1.36
N MET A 309 31.72 14.25 2.45
CA MET A 309 30.48 13.67 2.95
C MET A 309 30.57 12.14 3.16
N THR A 310 31.76 11.64 3.50
CA THR A 310 32.02 10.22 3.78
C THR A 310 32.12 9.94 5.27
N LEU A 311 31.74 8.73 5.66
CA LEU A 311 31.90 8.26 7.04
C LEU A 311 33.37 8.04 7.40
N ASN A 312 33.75 8.44 8.61
CA ASN A 312 35.07 8.20 9.15
C ASN A 312 35.11 6.87 9.94
N GLU A 313 35.91 5.92 9.47
CA GLU A 313 36.05 4.59 10.09
C GLU A 313 36.59 4.67 11.53
N SER A 314 37.35 5.72 11.86
CA SER A 314 37.92 5.93 13.20
C SER A 314 36.92 6.45 14.24
N ALA A 315 35.74 6.91 13.80
CA ALA A 315 34.73 7.49 14.70
C ALA A 315 33.90 6.43 15.45
N GLY A 316 33.90 5.17 15.00
CA GLY A 316 33.09 4.09 15.56
C GLY A 316 31.87 3.75 14.70
N LEU A 317 30.94 2.95 15.25
CA LEU A 317 29.75 2.47 14.53
C LEU A 317 28.74 3.62 14.33
N PRO A 318 28.31 3.91 13.10
CA PRO A 318 27.35 4.97 12.82
C PRO A 318 25.92 4.60 13.25
N SER A 319 25.11 5.61 13.53
CA SER A 319 23.69 5.45 13.85
C SER A 319 22.85 5.08 12.62
N GLU A 320 21.69 4.44 12.84
CA GLU A 320 20.74 4.12 11.77
C GLU A 320 20.26 5.39 11.04
N ASN A 321 19.97 6.45 11.80
CA ASN A 321 19.57 7.75 11.26
C ASN A 321 20.63 8.35 10.32
N LEU A 322 21.91 8.22 10.67
CA LEU A 322 23.02 8.71 9.84
C LEU A 322 23.18 7.87 8.57
N LEU A 323 23.10 6.54 8.67
CA LEU A 323 23.17 5.64 7.52
C LEU A 323 22.03 5.89 6.52
N ASN A 324 20.80 6.08 7.01
CA ASN A 324 19.63 6.36 6.18
C ASN A 324 19.73 7.73 5.50
N SER A 325 20.16 8.76 6.24
CA SER A 325 20.34 10.11 5.70
C SER A 325 21.45 10.17 4.66
N LEU A 326 22.58 9.48 4.87
CA LEU A 326 23.67 9.40 3.89
C LEU A 326 23.28 8.61 2.65
N THR A 327 22.48 7.56 2.81
CA THR A 327 21.94 6.82 1.66
C THR A 327 21.03 7.72 0.83
N ALA A 328 20.14 8.49 1.46
CA ALA A 328 19.27 9.45 0.77
C ALA A 328 20.08 10.56 0.07
N TYR A 329 21.08 11.12 0.73
CA TYR A 329 21.96 12.15 0.14
C TYR A 329 22.80 11.61 -1.03
N GLY A 330 23.40 10.41 -0.88
CA GLY A 330 24.17 9.78 -1.93
C GLY A 330 23.34 9.46 -3.18
N THR A 331 22.11 8.98 -2.99
CA THR A 331 21.17 8.73 -4.10
C THR A 331 20.71 10.03 -4.77
N PHE A 332 20.47 11.10 -3.99
CA PHE A 332 20.20 12.43 -4.53
C PHE A 332 21.35 12.95 -5.40
N ARG A 333 22.61 12.89 -4.92
CA ARG A 333 23.78 13.30 -5.70
C ARG A 333 23.94 12.49 -6.98
N ALA A 334 23.67 11.19 -6.93
CA ALA A 334 23.69 10.32 -8.11
C ALA A 334 22.64 10.75 -9.16
N ARG A 335 21.43 11.10 -8.73
CA ARG A 335 20.36 11.58 -9.62
C ARG A 335 20.64 12.94 -10.22
N GLN A 336 21.33 13.83 -9.50
CA GLN A 336 21.80 15.12 -10.01
C GLN A 336 22.98 15.00 -10.99
N GLY A 337 23.56 13.80 -11.14
CA GLY A 337 24.72 13.56 -12.02
C GLY A 337 26.08 13.84 -11.37
N ASP A 338 26.13 14.13 -10.07
CA ASP A 338 27.38 14.30 -9.31
C ASP A 338 27.90 12.95 -8.81
N LEU A 339 28.42 12.17 -9.76
CA LEU A 339 28.86 10.79 -9.53
C LEU A 339 30.18 10.73 -8.74
N ALA A 340 30.96 11.81 -8.78
CA ALA A 340 32.21 11.96 -8.05
C ALA A 340 31.99 12.04 -6.52
N GLN A 341 30.89 12.66 -6.07
CA GLN A 341 30.51 12.67 -4.66
C GLN A 341 29.64 11.45 -4.29
N ALA A 342 28.73 11.03 -5.18
CA ALA A 342 27.77 9.97 -4.87
C ALA A 342 28.45 8.60 -4.61
N LEU A 343 29.36 8.19 -5.48
CA LEU A 343 30.01 6.88 -5.39
C LEU A 343 30.80 6.68 -4.09
N PRO A 344 31.76 7.56 -3.70
CA PRO A 344 32.49 7.38 -2.45
C PRO A 344 31.58 7.47 -1.22
N THR A 345 30.52 8.29 -1.26
CA THR A 345 29.52 8.36 -0.19
C THR A 345 28.82 7.01 -0.01
N LEU A 346 28.24 6.45 -1.07
CA LEU A 346 27.53 5.16 -1.01
C LEU A 346 28.46 3.99 -0.65
N VAL A 347 29.69 3.98 -1.16
CA VAL A 347 30.69 2.98 -0.77
C VAL A 347 31.05 3.08 0.71
N SER A 348 31.18 4.30 1.26
CA SER A 348 31.43 4.49 2.70
C SER A 348 30.28 3.97 3.57
N VAL A 349 29.03 4.17 3.15
CA VAL A 349 27.84 3.63 3.81
C VAL A 349 27.82 2.10 3.74
N LEU A 350 28.12 1.52 2.57
CA LEU A 350 28.16 0.06 2.41
C LEU A 350 29.23 -0.58 3.29
N LYS A 351 30.42 0.00 3.35
CA LYS A 351 31.49 -0.45 4.26
C LYS A 351 31.04 -0.41 5.71
N ALA A 352 30.42 0.69 6.13
CA ALA A 352 29.90 0.84 7.49
C ALA A 352 28.85 -0.23 7.81
N ARG A 353 27.90 -0.50 6.89
CA ARG A 353 26.90 -1.57 7.07
C ARG A 353 27.50 -2.97 7.14
N LYS A 354 28.49 -3.28 6.28
CA LYS A 354 29.22 -4.55 6.33
C LYS A 354 30.01 -4.74 7.64
N SER A 355 30.38 -3.65 8.32
CA SER A 355 31.08 -3.67 9.61
C SER A 355 30.16 -3.79 10.84
N LEU A 356 28.83 -3.80 10.65
CA LEU A 356 27.88 -3.91 11.75
C LEU A 356 27.97 -5.27 12.45
N PRO A 357 27.71 -5.33 13.77
CA PRO A 357 27.73 -6.57 14.51
C PRO A 357 26.63 -7.53 14.00
N PRO A 358 26.91 -8.85 13.94
CA PRO A 358 25.87 -9.84 13.65
C PRO A 358 24.83 -9.87 14.77
N PRO A 359 23.60 -10.32 14.50
CA PRO A 359 22.59 -10.51 15.53
C PRO A 359 23.12 -11.44 16.61
N SER A 360 23.15 -10.95 17.85
CA SER A 360 23.50 -11.76 19.01
C SER A 360 22.35 -12.71 19.35
N ASP A 361 22.61 -14.02 19.34
CA ASP A 361 21.66 -15.06 19.78
C ASP A 361 21.28 -14.96 21.28
N ASP A 362 22.03 -14.17 22.08
CA ASP A 362 21.93 -14.10 23.53
C ASP A 362 21.02 -12.99 24.09
N LEU A 363 20.45 -12.13 23.25
CA LEU A 363 19.40 -11.20 23.70
C LEU A 363 18.05 -11.90 23.58
N PRO A 364 17.34 -12.20 24.70
CA PRO A 364 15.99 -12.70 24.61
C PRO A 364 15.16 -11.60 23.97
N SER A 365 14.88 -11.74 22.68
CA SER A 365 13.83 -10.95 22.05
C SER A 365 12.60 -11.07 22.95
N LEU A 366 12.09 -9.94 23.42
CA LEU A 366 10.82 -9.89 24.15
C LEU A 366 9.68 -10.56 23.34
N SER A 367 9.87 -10.73 22.02
CA SER A 367 9.03 -11.53 21.11
C SER A 367 9.26 -13.06 21.21
N GLY A 368 10.49 -13.53 21.40
CA GLY A 368 10.83 -14.97 21.48
C GLY A 368 10.28 -15.69 22.72
N ASN A 369 10.09 -14.97 23.83
CA ASN A 369 9.47 -15.53 25.04
C ASN A 369 7.95 -15.72 24.93
N LEU A 370 7.29 -15.06 23.97
CA LEU A 370 5.89 -15.36 23.62
C LEU A 370 5.80 -16.60 22.71
N ARG A 371 6.81 -16.82 21.87
CA ARG A 371 6.85 -17.90 20.86
C ARG A 371 6.99 -19.31 21.46
N LYS A 372 7.54 -19.45 22.68
CA LYS A 372 7.71 -20.77 23.33
C LYS A 372 6.51 -21.21 24.19
N LYS A 373 5.53 -20.34 24.45
CA LYS A 373 4.39 -20.64 25.34
C LYS A 373 3.11 -21.09 24.63
N GLU A 374 3.01 -20.90 23.31
CA GLU A 374 1.77 -21.17 22.55
C GLU A 374 1.63 -22.62 22.03
N ALA A 375 2.65 -23.47 22.17
CA ALA A 375 2.62 -24.83 21.59
C ALA A 375 1.78 -25.86 22.37
N LYS A 376 1.08 -25.48 23.46
CA LYS A 376 0.37 -26.44 24.34
C LYS A 376 -0.92 -25.88 24.96
N ASP A 377 -1.87 -25.37 24.17
CA ASP A 377 -3.21 -25.09 24.70
C ASP A 377 -4.33 -25.52 23.75
N GLY A 378 -5.22 -26.37 24.25
CA GLY A 378 -6.27 -27.06 23.48
C GLY A 378 -7.38 -26.16 22.93
N TRP A 379 -8.14 -26.70 21.96
CA TRP A 379 -9.10 -25.95 21.11
C TRP A 379 -10.17 -25.14 21.88
N ILE A 380 -10.49 -25.50 23.14
CA ILE A 380 -11.51 -24.81 23.95
C ILE A 380 -10.97 -23.48 24.49
N ARG A 381 -9.68 -23.44 24.88
CA ARG A 381 -9.01 -22.19 25.28
C ARG A 381 -8.75 -21.29 24.07
N SER A 382 -8.55 -21.86 22.89
CA SER A 382 -8.38 -21.12 21.62
C SER A 382 -9.63 -20.33 21.22
N ILE A 383 -10.84 -20.86 21.46
CA ILE A 383 -12.10 -20.10 21.22
C ILE A 383 -12.25 -19.01 22.29
N GLY A 384 -11.98 -19.33 23.56
CA GLY A 384 -12.02 -18.35 24.65
C GLY A 384 -11.03 -17.20 24.47
N SER A 385 -9.82 -17.48 23.98
CA SER A 385 -8.82 -16.46 23.65
C SER A 385 -9.19 -15.67 22.39
N LEU A 386 -9.80 -16.29 21.39
CA LEU A 386 -10.34 -15.56 20.21
C LEU A 386 -11.43 -14.57 20.62
N VAL A 387 -12.41 -15.02 21.41
CA VAL A 387 -13.51 -14.19 21.89
C VAL A 387 -12.96 -13.06 22.76
N ARG A 388 -12.07 -13.36 23.72
CA ARG A 388 -11.43 -12.34 24.55
C ARG A 388 -10.62 -11.36 23.71
N SER A 389 -9.90 -11.85 22.70
CA SER A 389 -9.12 -10.99 21.80
C SER A 389 -10.02 -10.01 21.07
N ILE A 390 -11.21 -10.40 20.60
CA ILE A 390 -12.17 -9.51 19.91
C ILE A 390 -12.74 -8.43 20.84
N PHE A 391 -12.89 -8.72 22.13
CA PHE A 391 -13.48 -7.80 23.11
C PHE A 391 -12.46 -6.94 23.87
N THR A 392 -11.17 -7.20 23.76
CA THR A 392 -10.11 -6.36 24.32
C THR A 392 -9.47 -5.51 23.21
N PRO A 393 -9.47 -4.17 23.33
CA PRO A 393 -8.79 -3.32 22.35
C PRO A 393 -7.29 -3.70 22.29
N PRO A 394 -6.68 -3.73 21.10
CA PRO A 394 -5.25 -3.97 20.98
C PRO A 394 -4.49 -2.81 21.63
N ALA A 395 -3.47 -3.11 22.44
CA ALA A 395 -2.58 -2.08 22.95
C ALA A 395 -1.88 -1.37 21.77
N TYR A 396 -1.71 -0.04 21.87
CA TYR A 396 -0.93 0.72 20.89
C TYR A 396 0.50 0.13 20.82
N PRO A 397 1.08 -0.06 19.63
CA PRO A 397 2.38 -0.69 19.48
C PRO A 397 3.45 0.12 20.23
N PRO A 398 4.49 -0.54 20.78
CA PRO A 398 5.59 0.16 21.42
C PRO A 398 6.23 1.16 20.45
N PRO A 399 6.91 2.19 20.97
CA PRO A 399 7.63 3.14 20.14
C PRO A 399 8.68 2.43 19.28
N PRO A 400 8.84 2.86 18.01
CA PRO A 400 9.95 2.37 17.20
C PRO A 400 11.27 2.82 17.82
N PRO A 401 12.38 2.14 17.51
CA PRO A 401 13.69 2.60 17.95
C PRO A 401 13.96 4.02 17.42
N ASP A 402 14.56 4.88 18.25
CA ASP A 402 14.91 6.26 17.90
C ASP A 402 15.97 6.36 16.79
N GLY A 403 16.60 5.25 16.40
CA GLY A 403 17.58 5.21 15.30
C GLY A 403 18.92 5.87 15.62
N SER A 404 19.13 6.33 16.87
CA SER A 404 20.37 6.93 17.36
C SER A 404 21.45 5.89 17.69
N SER A 405 21.04 4.65 17.99
CA SER A 405 21.95 3.51 18.17
C SER A 405 22.37 2.93 16.82
N PRO A 406 23.56 2.30 16.73
CA PRO A 406 23.95 1.56 15.54
C PRO A 406 22.98 0.38 15.30
N PRO A 407 22.58 0.13 14.03
CA PRO A 407 21.71 -1.00 13.72
C PRO A 407 22.47 -2.33 13.84
N VAL A 408 21.72 -3.40 14.03
CA VAL A 408 22.23 -4.78 14.04
C VAL A 408 22.11 -5.34 12.63
N ARG A 409 23.05 -6.18 12.20
CA ARG A 409 23.07 -6.77 10.84
C ARG A 409 21.99 -7.84 10.63
N ASP A 410 20.74 -7.44 10.74
CA ASP A 410 19.52 -8.24 10.60
C ASP A 410 19.12 -8.40 9.12
N PRO A 411 18.17 -9.31 8.78
CA PRO A 411 17.64 -9.44 7.42
C PRO A 411 17.25 -8.12 6.71
N PRO A 412 16.56 -7.13 7.34
CA PRO A 412 16.29 -5.84 6.71
C PRO A 412 17.56 -5.06 6.34
N GLU A 413 18.61 -5.12 7.17
CA GLU A 413 19.88 -4.45 6.88
C GLU A 413 20.61 -5.12 5.71
N LEU A 414 20.54 -6.46 5.61
CA LEU A 414 21.07 -7.19 4.46
C LEU A 414 20.33 -6.85 3.15
N CYS A 415 19.01 -6.61 3.21
CA CYS A 415 18.26 -6.09 2.06
C CYS A 415 18.72 -4.68 1.67
N GLN A 416 19.03 -3.83 2.66
CA GLN A 416 19.56 -2.48 2.40
C GLN A 416 21.00 -2.52 1.84
N GLU A 417 21.85 -3.45 2.30
CA GLU A 417 23.16 -3.74 1.71
C GLU A 417 23.03 -4.13 0.23
N ALA A 418 22.08 -5.00 -0.11
CA ALA A 418 21.80 -5.39 -1.49
C ALA A 418 21.34 -4.19 -2.34
N ALA A 419 20.44 -3.35 -1.82
CA ALA A 419 19.97 -2.15 -2.51
C ALA A 419 21.11 -1.14 -2.76
N LEU A 420 22.02 -0.96 -1.80
CA LEU A 420 23.20 -0.11 -1.95
C LEU A 420 24.17 -0.66 -3.00
N SER A 421 24.46 -1.96 -2.96
CA SER A 421 25.31 -2.63 -3.96
C SER A 421 24.73 -2.51 -5.36
N LEU A 422 23.40 -2.59 -5.49
CA LEU A 422 22.70 -2.37 -6.77
C LEU A 422 22.93 -0.95 -7.30
N HIS A 423 22.72 0.08 -6.47
CA HIS A 423 22.95 1.47 -6.87
C HIS A 423 24.41 1.77 -7.22
N ILE A 424 25.36 1.22 -6.45
CA ILE A 424 26.80 1.34 -6.74
C ILE A 424 27.10 0.68 -8.10
N GLY A 425 26.58 -0.52 -8.34
CA GLY A 425 26.75 -1.25 -9.60
C GLY A 425 26.22 -0.47 -10.82
N GLU A 426 25.02 0.12 -10.71
CA GLU A 426 24.44 0.99 -11.73
C GLU A 426 25.31 2.20 -12.04
N ILE A 427 25.79 2.90 -11.00
CA ILE A 427 26.65 4.07 -11.14
C ILE A 427 27.97 3.68 -11.82
N MET A 428 28.63 2.62 -11.37
CA MET A 428 29.88 2.15 -11.96
C MET A 428 29.71 1.72 -13.42
N TYR A 429 28.61 1.03 -13.73
CA TYR A 429 28.29 0.63 -15.10
C TYR A 429 28.04 1.84 -16.02
N ALA A 430 27.34 2.85 -15.53
CA ALA A 430 26.99 4.03 -16.32
C ALA A 430 28.17 5.01 -16.50
N THR A 431 29.07 5.12 -15.52
CA THR A 431 30.12 6.15 -15.47
C THR A 431 31.32 5.85 -16.34
N ASN A 432 31.88 4.64 -16.24
CA ASN A 432 33.17 4.33 -16.85
C ASN A 432 33.09 3.04 -17.68
N PRO A 433 33.38 3.08 -19.00
CA PRO A 433 33.44 1.89 -19.84
C PRO A 433 34.33 0.77 -19.29
N SER A 434 35.45 1.12 -18.63
CA SER A 434 36.36 0.12 -18.05
C SER A 434 35.84 -0.53 -16.77
N ALA A 435 34.88 0.10 -16.09
CA ALA A 435 34.27 -0.40 -14.84
C ALA A 435 32.90 -1.07 -15.08
N ARG A 436 32.47 -1.23 -16.34
CA ARG A 436 31.17 -1.84 -16.69
C ARG A 436 31.03 -3.26 -16.19
N GLU A 437 32.05 -4.09 -16.40
CA GLU A 437 32.01 -5.48 -15.94
C GLU A 437 32.02 -5.56 -14.40
N GLU A 438 32.74 -4.65 -13.75
CA GLU A 438 32.77 -4.56 -12.29
C GLU A 438 31.40 -4.15 -11.74
N GLY A 439 30.79 -3.08 -12.28
CA GLY A 439 29.45 -2.64 -11.89
C GLY A 439 28.36 -3.69 -12.11
N LEU A 440 28.53 -4.51 -13.15
CA LEU A 440 27.69 -5.67 -13.39
C LEU A 440 27.92 -6.76 -12.33
N GLY A 441 29.17 -7.01 -11.92
CA GLY A 441 29.51 -7.89 -10.80
C GLY A 441 28.83 -7.48 -9.49
N TRP A 442 28.85 -6.19 -9.14
CA TRP A 442 28.12 -5.63 -8.00
C TRP A 442 26.60 -5.89 -8.07
N THR A 443 26.02 -5.77 -9.27
CA THR A 443 24.60 -6.05 -9.48
C THR A 443 24.27 -7.54 -9.29
N ARG A 444 25.14 -8.45 -9.74
CA ARG A 444 24.96 -9.89 -9.51
C ARG A 444 24.98 -10.22 -8.01
N GLU A 445 25.98 -9.70 -7.27
CA GLU A 445 26.09 -9.90 -5.82
C GLU A 445 24.85 -9.38 -5.09
N ALA A 446 24.32 -8.20 -5.50
CA ALA A 446 23.09 -7.65 -4.93
C ALA A 446 21.87 -8.58 -5.14
N VAL A 447 21.71 -9.15 -6.33
CA VAL A 447 20.64 -10.11 -6.65
C VAL A 447 20.81 -11.38 -5.82
N ASP A 448 22.02 -11.90 -5.68
CA ASP A 448 22.33 -13.09 -4.89
C ASP A 448 21.96 -12.90 -3.41
N ILE A 449 22.36 -11.77 -2.82
CA ILE A 449 22.04 -11.43 -1.43
C ILE A 449 20.52 -11.32 -1.26
N ALA A 450 19.82 -10.59 -2.14
CA ALA A 450 18.37 -10.40 -2.03
C ALA A 450 17.59 -11.72 -2.16
N GLU A 451 17.98 -12.60 -3.10
CA GLU A 451 17.38 -13.94 -3.25
C GLU A 451 17.63 -14.81 -2.01
N GLU A 452 18.85 -14.84 -1.48
CA GLU A 452 19.18 -15.62 -0.28
C GLU A 452 18.36 -15.16 0.94
N GLN A 453 18.21 -13.84 1.13
CA GLN A 453 17.41 -13.32 2.24
C GLN A 453 15.92 -13.62 2.08
N LEU A 454 15.36 -13.54 0.87
CA LEU A 454 13.96 -13.92 0.65
C LEU A 454 13.68 -15.40 0.93
N HIS A 455 14.66 -16.27 0.74
CA HIS A 455 14.54 -17.68 1.11
C HIS A 455 14.61 -17.91 2.64
N LYS A 456 15.36 -17.08 3.37
CA LYS A 456 15.46 -17.14 4.84
C LYS A 456 14.23 -16.57 5.55
N ILE A 457 13.61 -15.53 4.98
CA ILE A 457 12.45 -14.86 5.56
C ILE A 457 11.18 -15.71 5.36
N HIS A 458 10.49 -16.03 6.45
CA HIS A 458 9.29 -16.85 6.36
C HIS A 458 8.09 -16.05 5.80
N PRO A 459 7.32 -16.59 4.82
CA PRO A 459 6.23 -15.85 4.19
C PRO A 459 5.11 -15.36 5.10
N THR A 460 4.95 -16.02 6.26
CA THR A 460 3.89 -15.75 7.24
C THR A 460 4.35 -14.92 8.43
N ALA A 461 5.66 -14.63 8.55
CA ALA A 461 6.20 -13.82 9.63
C ALA A 461 5.75 -12.36 9.48
N ARG A 462 4.83 -11.92 10.35
CA ARG A 462 4.25 -10.56 10.28
C ARG A 462 5.30 -9.48 10.56
N GLU A 463 6.26 -9.77 11.44
CA GLU A 463 7.33 -8.86 11.85
C GLU A 463 8.35 -8.62 10.73
N GLU A 464 8.59 -9.63 9.88
CA GLU A 464 9.58 -9.58 8.77
C GLU A 464 8.96 -9.12 7.44
N ARG A 465 7.67 -8.78 7.41
CA ARG A 465 6.99 -8.28 6.20
C ARG A 465 7.69 -7.10 5.52
N PRO A 466 8.05 -6.00 6.23
CA PRO A 466 8.72 -4.87 5.58
C PRO A 466 10.08 -5.26 5.00
N ALA A 467 10.85 -6.12 5.70
CA ALA A 467 12.12 -6.63 5.20
C ALA A 467 11.92 -7.47 3.92
N ARG A 468 10.89 -8.32 3.90
CA ARG A 468 10.54 -9.13 2.73
C ARG A 468 10.14 -8.28 1.53
N GLU A 469 9.33 -7.25 1.75
CA GLU A 469 8.90 -6.31 0.70
C GLU A 469 10.11 -5.57 0.12
N ALA A 470 11.00 -5.05 0.96
CA ALA A 470 12.22 -4.36 0.52
C ALA A 470 13.16 -5.30 -0.29
N CYS A 471 13.43 -6.50 0.22
CA CYS A 471 14.25 -7.49 -0.50
C CYS A 471 13.62 -7.90 -1.84
N ARG A 472 12.29 -8.01 -1.90
CA ARG A 472 11.55 -8.33 -3.13
C ARG A 472 11.66 -7.22 -4.16
N GLU A 473 11.50 -5.97 -3.75
CA GLU A 473 11.67 -4.81 -4.62
C GLU A 473 13.11 -4.73 -5.15
N CYS A 474 14.10 -4.96 -4.28
CA CYS A 474 15.51 -5.03 -4.66
C CYS A 474 15.77 -6.15 -5.67
N LEU A 475 15.22 -7.35 -5.47
CA LEU A 475 15.39 -8.48 -6.38
C LEU A 475 14.74 -8.24 -7.75
N ALA A 476 13.53 -7.70 -7.76
CA ALA A 476 12.82 -7.35 -9.01
C ALA A 476 13.59 -6.27 -9.80
N THR A 477 14.07 -5.24 -9.10
CA THR A 477 14.81 -4.13 -9.70
C THR A 477 16.19 -4.60 -10.17
N GLY A 478 16.90 -5.38 -9.35
CA GLY A 478 18.20 -5.95 -9.67
C GLY A 478 18.18 -6.87 -10.89
N LEU A 479 17.22 -7.78 -11.00
CA LEU A 479 17.05 -8.63 -12.19
C LEU A 479 16.73 -7.83 -13.45
N GLY A 480 15.92 -6.77 -13.32
CA GLY A 480 15.58 -5.88 -14.44
C GLY A 480 16.75 -5.01 -14.88
N ASN A 481 17.60 -4.58 -13.95
CA ASN A 481 18.80 -3.81 -14.27
C ASN A 481 19.88 -4.70 -14.87
N TRP A 482 20.11 -5.88 -14.29
CA TRP A 482 21.05 -6.86 -14.78
C TRP A 482 20.75 -7.24 -16.24
N SER A 483 19.48 -7.52 -16.57
CA SER A 483 19.10 -7.84 -17.96
C SER A 483 19.39 -6.67 -18.91
N LYS A 484 19.07 -5.43 -18.53
CA LYS A 484 19.35 -4.24 -19.35
C LYS A 484 20.84 -4.01 -19.59
N MET A 485 21.67 -4.23 -18.56
CA MET A 485 23.13 -4.07 -18.64
C MET A 485 23.74 -5.14 -19.55
N VAL A 486 23.34 -6.41 -19.41
CA VAL A 486 23.81 -7.51 -20.26
C VAL A 486 23.34 -7.33 -21.70
N ALA A 487 22.06 -6.99 -21.92
CA ALA A 487 21.54 -6.77 -23.27
C ALA A 487 22.25 -5.61 -23.99
N ARG A 488 22.69 -4.58 -23.26
CA ARG A 488 23.49 -3.50 -23.85
C ARG A 488 24.89 -3.99 -24.22
N LEU A 489 25.55 -4.77 -23.37
CA LEU A 489 26.86 -5.34 -23.66
C LEU A 489 26.80 -6.33 -24.84
N ALA A 490 25.77 -7.16 -24.92
CA ALA A 490 25.53 -8.06 -26.04
C ALA A 490 25.38 -7.29 -27.37
N LYS A 491 24.56 -6.23 -27.39
CA LYS A 491 24.40 -5.36 -28.57
C LYS A 491 25.70 -4.65 -28.97
N GLU A 492 26.47 -4.17 -28.00
CA GLU A 492 27.79 -3.56 -28.27
C GLU A 492 28.76 -4.57 -28.87
N GLU A 493 28.73 -5.82 -28.40
CA GLU A 493 29.55 -6.90 -28.93
C GLU A 493 29.15 -7.28 -30.37
N GLU A 494 27.84 -7.42 -30.64
CA GLU A 494 27.30 -7.64 -31.98
C GLU A 494 27.68 -6.51 -32.94
N ALA A 495 27.54 -5.25 -32.50
CA ALA A 495 27.93 -4.09 -33.28
C ALA A 495 29.44 -4.08 -33.58
N ARG A 496 30.28 -4.46 -32.60
CA ARG A 496 31.74 -4.60 -32.81
C ARG A 496 32.07 -5.70 -33.81
N LYS A 497 31.35 -6.83 -33.78
CA LYS A 497 31.51 -7.92 -34.77
C LYS A 497 31.10 -7.46 -36.16
N ALA A 498 29.93 -6.85 -36.30
CA ALA A 498 29.46 -6.33 -37.59
C ALA A 498 30.45 -5.31 -38.17
N ALA A 499 30.98 -4.39 -37.36
CA ALA A 499 31.99 -3.43 -37.77
C ALA A 499 33.33 -4.11 -38.15
N ALA A 500 33.77 -5.14 -37.41
CA ALA A 500 34.98 -5.88 -37.72
C ALA A 500 34.85 -6.68 -39.04
N GLU A 501 33.69 -7.31 -39.27
CA GLU A 501 33.37 -8.02 -40.51
C GLU A 501 33.29 -7.05 -41.71
N GLU A 502 32.74 -5.86 -41.52
CA GLU A 502 32.70 -4.82 -42.54
C GLU A 502 34.10 -4.28 -42.87
N GLN A 503 34.97 -4.10 -41.86
CA GLN A 503 36.38 -3.74 -42.06
C GLN A 503 37.18 -4.84 -42.77
N LEU A 504 36.88 -6.12 -42.51
CA LEU A 504 37.46 -7.25 -43.23
C LEU A 504 37.00 -7.30 -44.69
N LYS A 505 35.74 -6.96 -44.99
CA LYS A 505 35.19 -6.90 -46.35
C LYS A 505 35.71 -5.70 -47.15
N ASN A 506 36.02 -4.58 -46.49
CA ASN A 506 36.49 -3.35 -47.12
C ASN A 506 38.03 -3.24 -47.27
N LYS A 507 38.81 -4.23 -46.79
CA LYS A 507 40.25 -4.30 -47.08
C LYS A 507 40.47 -4.77 -48.52
N PRO A 508 41.18 -4.01 -49.38
CA PRO A 508 41.49 -4.47 -50.73
C PRO A 508 42.37 -5.72 -50.64
N SER A 509 42.00 -6.79 -51.33
CA SER A 509 42.79 -8.00 -51.44
C SER A 509 44.10 -7.71 -52.17
N GLY A 510 45.13 -7.32 -51.41
CA GLY A 510 46.48 -7.20 -51.92
C GLY A 510 46.97 -8.57 -52.40
N TRP A 511 47.17 -8.69 -53.70
CA TRP A 511 47.67 -9.86 -54.45
C TRP A 511 48.96 -10.50 -53.86
N PHE A 512 49.67 -9.84 -52.94
CA PHE A 512 50.99 -10.23 -52.45
C PHE A 512 51.03 -10.90 -51.05
N GLY A 513 49.91 -11.43 -50.54
CA GLY A 513 49.86 -12.06 -49.20
C GLY A 513 49.84 -13.59 -49.15
N GLY A 514 49.74 -14.27 -50.29
CA GLY A 514 49.34 -15.69 -50.35
C GLY A 514 50.42 -16.75 -50.10
N LEU A 515 51.66 -16.41 -49.71
CA LEU A 515 52.73 -17.42 -49.69
C LEU A 515 53.71 -17.40 -48.49
N TRP A 516 53.68 -16.40 -47.61
CA TRP A 516 54.65 -16.32 -46.48
C TRP A 516 54.06 -15.69 -45.21
N GLY A 517 52.87 -16.13 -44.79
CA GLY A 517 52.23 -15.56 -43.60
C GLY A 517 51.15 -16.45 -43.03
N GLU A 518 51.49 -17.71 -42.71
CA GLU A 518 50.76 -18.48 -41.70
C GLU A 518 51.09 -17.86 -40.34
N GLY A 519 50.46 -16.72 -40.09
CA GLY A 519 50.51 -15.97 -38.85
C GLY A 519 49.17 -16.11 -38.16
N GLU A 520 49.13 -17.04 -37.23
CA GLU A 520 48.25 -17.11 -36.06
C GLU A 520 48.10 -15.73 -35.39
N ASN A 521 47.28 -14.84 -35.98
CA ASN A 521 46.93 -13.55 -35.41
C ASN A 521 45.69 -13.02 -36.13
N GLY A 522 44.50 -13.33 -35.58
CA GLY A 522 43.27 -12.69 -36.04
C GLY A 522 41.97 -13.47 -35.92
N ARG A 523 41.95 -14.69 -35.34
CA ARG A 523 40.67 -15.22 -34.83
C ARG A 523 40.37 -14.49 -33.51
N PRO A 524 39.28 -13.73 -33.39
CA PRO A 524 38.82 -13.33 -32.06
C PRO A 524 38.57 -14.62 -31.27
N GLU A 525 39.12 -14.71 -30.05
CA GLU A 525 38.91 -15.82 -29.14
C GLU A 525 37.41 -16.16 -29.05
N GLU A 526 37.01 -17.30 -29.61
CA GLU A 526 35.59 -17.74 -29.66
C GLU A 526 34.97 -17.81 -28.25
N GLY A 527 35.78 -18.01 -27.20
CA GLY A 527 35.33 -18.06 -25.81
C GLY A 527 34.76 -16.75 -25.25
N HIS A 528 35.19 -15.59 -25.77
CA HIS A 528 34.64 -14.30 -25.36
C HIS A 528 33.42 -13.88 -26.18
N THR A 529 33.16 -14.55 -27.32
CA THR A 529 32.18 -14.08 -28.30
C THR A 529 30.72 -14.42 -28.02
N ASN A 530 30.42 -15.23 -26.99
CA ASN A 530 29.04 -15.58 -26.63
C ASN A 530 28.77 -15.42 -25.12
N ARG A 531 29.65 -14.72 -24.40
CA ARG A 531 29.57 -14.58 -22.94
C ARG A 531 28.27 -13.91 -22.51
N TRP A 532 27.93 -12.77 -23.12
CA TRP A 532 26.76 -11.99 -22.72
C TRP A 532 25.44 -12.64 -23.15
N VAL A 533 25.44 -13.37 -24.27
CA VAL A 533 24.29 -14.16 -24.71
C VAL A 533 24.03 -15.33 -23.75
N ALA A 534 25.08 -16.03 -23.31
CA ALA A 534 24.95 -17.08 -22.30
C ALA A 534 24.44 -16.52 -20.96
N GLU A 535 24.88 -15.31 -20.60
CA GLU A 535 24.43 -14.64 -19.38
C GLU A 535 22.98 -14.17 -19.46
N GLU A 536 22.51 -13.71 -20.62
CA GLU A 536 21.10 -13.38 -20.83
C GLU A 536 20.19 -14.60 -20.59
N MET A 537 20.60 -15.78 -21.08
CA MET A 537 19.89 -17.04 -20.80
C MET A 537 19.84 -17.37 -19.30
N VAL A 538 20.95 -17.16 -18.58
CA VAL A 538 20.99 -17.35 -17.11
C VAL A 538 20.00 -16.42 -16.40
N ILE A 539 19.91 -15.17 -16.85
CA ILE A 539 18.98 -14.19 -16.27
C ILE A 539 17.54 -14.60 -16.52
N GLU A 540 17.19 -15.04 -17.74
CA GLU A 540 15.82 -15.50 -18.05
C GLU A 540 15.40 -16.70 -17.20
N GLU A 541 16.30 -17.69 -17.03
CA GLU A 541 16.05 -18.84 -16.17
C GLU A 541 15.86 -18.41 -14.70
N ARG A 542 16.66 -17.45 -14.24
CA ARG A 542 16.58 -16.93 -12.88
C ARG A 542 15.31 -16.13 -12.64
N GLN A 543 14.92 -15.26 -13.58
CA GLN A 543 13.64 -14.55 -13.55
C GLN A 543 12.46 -15.54 -13.51
N ARG A 544 12.54 -16.63 -14.27
CA ARG A 544 11.51 -17.69 -14.24
C ARG A 544 11.43 -18.37 -12.88
N ARG A 545 12.58 -18.70 -12.26
CA ARG A 545 12.66 -19.35 -10.94
C ARG A 545 12.13 -18.47 -9.82
N VAL A 546 12.49 -17.19 -9.87
CA VAL A 546 12.21 -16.21 -8.80
C VAL A 546 10.81 -15.59 -8.94
N LYS A 547 10.10 -15.87 -10.05
CA LYS A 547 8.77 -15.35 -10.31
C LYS A 547 7.80 -15.56 -9.15
N ASP A 548 7.81 -16.72 -8.52
CA ASP A 548 6.93 -17.04 -7.39
C ASP A 548 7.30 -16.26 -6.10
N LEU A 549 8.55 -15.81 -5.98
CA LEU A 549 9.01 -14.96 -4.87
C LEU A 549 8.69 -13.48 -5.12
N VAL A 550 8.70 -13.07 -6.38
CA VAL A 550 8.48 -11.69 -6.83
C VAL A 550 7.02 -11.37 -7.14
N GLU A 551 6.18 -12.35 -7.44
CA GLU A 551 4.73 -12.18 -7.61
C GLU A 551 4.02 -12.79 -6.40
N ASP A 552 3.67 -11.98 -5.40
CA ASP A 552 2.70 -12.40 -4.38
C ASP A 552 1.34 -12.59 -5.08
N LEU A 553 1.08 -13.80 -5.58
CA LEU A 553 -0.25 -14.23 -5.94
C LEU A 553 -1.07 -14.31 -4.65
N LYS A 554 -1.55 -13.16 -4.15
CA LYS A 554 -2.64 -13.14 -3.17
C LYS A 554 -3.78 -13.90 -3.85
N PRO A 555 -4.17 -15.10 -3.35
CA PRO A 555 -5.33 -15.77 -3.93
C PRO A 555 -6.51 -14.80 -3.85
N PRO A 556 -7.31 -14.68 -4.92
CA PRO A 556 -8.43 -13.75 -4.94
C PRO A 556 -9.24 -13.99 -3.67
N SER A 557 -9.56 -12.91 -2.95
CA SER A 557 -10.32 -13.00 -1.70
C SER A 557 -11.61 -13.74 -1.99
N ARG A 558 -11.69 -15.00 -1.56
CA ARG A 558 -12.89 -15.82 -1.67
C ARG A 558 -13.94 -15.20 -0.74
N GLY A 559 -14.73 -14.29 -1.29
CA GLY A 559 -15.88 -13.72 -0.58
C GLY A 559 -16.87 -14.83 -0.21
N PRO A 560 -17.79 -14.60 0.73
CA PRO A 560 -18.77 -15.61 1.14
C PRO A 560 -19.61 -16.14 -0.04
N LEU A 561 -19.75 -15.37 -1.12
CA LEU A 561 -20.41 -15.77 -2.37
C LEU A 561 -19.64 -16.81 -3.19
N SER A 562 -18.32 -16.97 -3.00
CA SER A 562 -17.55 -18.01 -3.69
C SER A 562 -17.87 -19.42 -3.17
N PHE A 563 -18.48 -19.54 -1.99
CA PHE A 563 -18.98 -20.81 -1.47
C PHE A 563 -20.32 -21.23 -2.10
N PHE A 564 -21.02 -20.31 -2.78
CA PHE A 564 -22.28 -20.57 -3.47
C PHE A 564 -22.10 -20.75 -5.00
N LYS A 565 -20.86 -20.69 -5.48
CA LYS A 565 -20.49 -21.06 -6.85
C LYS A 565 -19.96 -22.49 -6.82
N ALA A 566 -20.89 -23.45 -6.87
CA ALA A 566 -20.63 -24.86 -7.17
C ALA A 566 -21.28 -25.18 -8.52
#